data_AF-A0A9P0MAM7-F1
#
_entry.id   AF-A0A9P0MAM7-F1
#
_cell.length_a   1.000
_cell.length_b   1.000
_cell.length_c   1.000
_cell.angle_alpha   90.00
_cell.angle_beta   90.00
_cell.angle_gamma   90.00
#
_symmetry.space_group_name_H-M   'P 1'
#
loop_
_entity.id
_entity.type
_entity.pdbx_description
1 polymer ?
#
loop_
_entity_poly.entity_id
_entity_poly.type
_entity_poly.pdbx_seq_one_letter_code
_entity_poly.pdbx_strand_id
1 'polypeptide(L)'
;MDQRVIRGLPREMSVNDIKEDLVSQGIADAVVQQLTSRTTKKPLPLFLVKTKLREEEKVFRAQPVLPLPAVRAHTAELPSR
;
A
#
# COMPACT_ATOMS: atom_id res chain seq x y z
N MET A 1 10.52 -10.22 15.41
CA MET A 1 9.06 -10.14 15.18
C MET A 1 8.73 -8.68 15.14
N ASP A 2 8.20 -8.20 14.03
CA ASP A 2 7.93 -6.78 13.85
C ASP A 2 6.46 -6.51 14.14
N GLN A 3 6.22 -5.42 14.88
CA GLN A 3 4.89 -4.99 15.28
C GLN A 3 4.67 -3.56 14.83
N ARG A 4 3.58 -3.33 14.09
CA ARG A 4 3.19 -2.01 13.61
C ARG A 4 1.73 -1.75 13.98
N VAL A 5 1.43 -0.50 14.32
CA VAL A 5 0.05 -0.05 14.58
C VAL A 5 -0.40 0.77 13.39
N ILE A 6 -1.48 0.34 12.75
CA ILE A 6 -2.14 1.11 11.70
C ILE A 6 -3.20 1.98 12.38
N ARG A 7 -3.13 3.29 12.11
CA ARG A 7 -4.05 4.32 12.63
C ARG A 7 -4.82 4.95 11.48
N GLY A 8 -6.02 5.44 11.76
CA GLY A 8 -6.82 6.20 10.79
C GLY A 8 -7.66 5.33 9.85
N LEU A 9 -7.83 4.05 10.15
CA LEU A 9 -8.76 3.20 9.42
C LEU A 9 -10.20 3.46 9.87
N PRO A 10 -11.17 3.42 8.93
CA PRO A 10 -12.58 3.49 9.27
C PRO A 10 -12.96 2.40 10.26
N ARG A 11 -13.86 2.71 11.20
CA ARG A 11 -14.37 1.72 12.18
C ARG A 11 -15.07 0.53 11.55
N GLU A 12 -15.60 0.72 10.34
CA GLU A 12 -16.38 -0.24 9.57
C GLU A 12 -15.51 -1.23 8.80
N MET A 13 -14.20 -0.97 8.71
CA MET A 13 -13.27 -1.82 7.99
C MET A 13 -13.01 -3.10 8.80
N SER A 14 -13.15 -4.26 8.14
CA SER A 14 -12.98 -5.55 8.81
C SER A 14 -11.50 -5.93 8.87
N VAL A 15 -11.17 -6.75 9.86
CA VAL A 15 -9.83 -7.35 9.99
C VAL A 15 -9.45 -8.14 8.72
N ASN A 16 -10.45 -8.69 8.01
CA ASN A 16 -10.24 -9.45 6.79
C ASN A 16 -9.77 -8.59 5.62
N ASP A 17 -10.42 -7.43 5.40
CA ASP A 17 -10.03 -6.48 4.33
C ASP A 17 -8.56 -6.04 4.49
N ILE A 18 -8.15 -5.76 5.74
CA ILE A 18 -6.79 -5.34 6.06
C ILE A 18 -5.80 -6.50 5.82
N LYS A 19 -6.18 -7.73 6.14
CA LYS A 19 -5.35 -8.91 5.86
C LYS A 19 -5.17 -9.11 4.36
N GLU A 20 -6.23 -8.99 3.57
CA GLU A 20 -6.17 -9.14 2.11
C GLU A 20 -5.29 -8.05 1.45
N ASP A 21 -5.36 -6.82 1.94
CA ASP A 21 -4.47 -5.73 1.50
C ASP A 21 -3.01 -6.01 1.87
N LEU A 22 -2.75 -6.47 3.10
CA LEU A 22 -1.40 -6.86 3.54
C LEU A 22 -0.83 -8.03 2.72
N VAL A 23 -1.65 -9.04 2.41
CA VAL A 23 -1.27 -10.14 1.52
C VAL A 23 -0.96 -9.62 0.12
N SER A 24 -1.79 -8.73 -0.42
CA SER A 24 -1.55 -8.09 -1.72
C SER A 24 -0.23 -7.30 -1.76
N GLN A 25 0.12 -6.64 -0.65
CA GLN A 25 1.40 -5.96 -0.47
C GLN A 25 2.59 -6.92 -0.31
N GLY A 26 2.36 -8.22 -0.11
CA GLY A 26 3.39 -9.26 0.01
C GLY A 26 3.68 -9.69 1.45
N ILE A 27 2.81 -9.31 2.39
CA ILE A 27 2.94 -9.63 3.80
C ILE A 27 1.93 -10.73 4.13
N ALA A 28 2.24 -11.97 3.72
CA ALA A 28 1.33 -13.12 3.85
C ALA A 28 1.14 -13.60 5.30
N ASP A 29 2.16 -13.49 6.15
CA ASP A 29 2.15 -13.94 7.55
C ASP A 29 1.75 -12.81 8.55
N ALA A 30 0.88 -11.89 8.12
CA ALA A 30 0.40 -10.80 8.97
C ALA A 30 -0.75 -11.22 9.88
N VAL A 31 -0.57 -11.06 11.19
CA VAL A 31 -1.64 -11.17 12.20
C VAL A 31 -2.17 -9.77 12.49
N VAL A 32 -3.41 -9.51 12.06
CA VAL A 32 -4.12 -8.25 12.29
C VAL A 32 -5.11 -8.41 13.45
N GLN A 33 -5.11 -7.46 14.39
CA GLN A 33 -6.00 -7.44 15.54
C GLN A 33 -6.59 -6.03 15.76
N GLN A 34 -7.91 -5.92 15.87
CA GLN A 34 -8.57 -4.66 16.21
C GLN A 34 -8.37 -4.36 17.70
N LEU A 35 -7.89 -3.16 18.01
CA LEU A 35 -7.70 -2.73 19.40
C LEU A 35 -9.03 -2.22 19.98
N THR A 36 -9.25 -2.52 21.25
CA THR A 36 -10.41 -2.03 22.01
C THR A 36 -9.95 -1.09 23.12
N SER A 37 -10.77 -0.07 23.38
CA SER A 37 -10.53 0.86 24.47
C SER A 37 -10.66 0.14 25.80
N ARG A 38 -9.65 0.26 26.67
CA ARG A 38 -9.72 -0.30 28.02
C ARG A 38 -10.84 0.31 28.85
N THR A 39 -11.08 1.62 28.67
CA THR A 39 -12.05 2.40 29.44
C THR A 39 -13.48 2.17 28.98
N THR A 40 -13.72 2.22 27.67
CA THR A 40 -15.09 2.16 27.11
C THR A 40 -15.47 0.78 26.58
N LYS A 41 -14.51 -0.15 26.49
CA LYS A 41 -14.65 -1.47 25.84
C LYS A 41 -15.12 -1.41 24.38
N LYS A 42 -15.10 -0.22 23.76
CA LYS A 42 -15.48 -0.02 22.36
C LYS A 42 -14.28 -0.24 21.43
N PRO A 43 -14.50 -0.72 20.19
CA PRO A 43 -13.45 -0.81 19.19
C PRO A 43 -12.87 0.57 18.87
N LEU A 44 -11.54 0.64 18.83
CA LEU A 44 -10.79 1.80 18.41
C LEU A 44 -10.51 1.73 16.91
N PRO A 45 -10.34 2.87 16.22
CA PRO A 45 -9.85 2.93 14.85
C PRO A 45 -8.34 2.66 14.79
N LEU A 46 -7.89 1.61 15.49
CA LEU A 46 -6.51 1.20 15.65
C LEU A 46 -6.42 -0.30 15.45
N PHE A 47 -5.53 -0.71 14.56
CA PHE A 47 -5.27 -2.12 14.27
C PHE A 47 -3.81 -2.44 14.53
N LEU A 48 -3.60 -3.50 15.31
CA LEU A 48 -2.28 -4.04 15.59
C LEU A 48 -1.94 -5.09 14.53
N VAL A 49 -0.84 -4.88 13.82
CA VAL A 49 -0.32 -5.81 12.83
C VAL A 49 0.98 -6.40 13.35
N LYS A 50 1.03 -7.72 13.48
CA LYS A 50 2.24 -8.48 13.82
C LYS A 50 2.66 -9.26 12.61
N THR A 51 3.87 -9.04 12.12
CA THR A 51 4.41 -9.78 10.98
C THR A 51 5.60 -10.61 11.45
N LYS A 52 5.70 -11.83 10.94
CA LYS A 52 7.00 -12.53 10.93
C LYS A 52 7.76 -11.96 9.74
N LEU A 53 8.87 -11.27 10.00
CA LEU A 53 9.83 -10.97 8.94
C LEU A 53 10.24 -12.31 8.32
N ARG A 54 9.71 -12.62 7.14
CA ARG A 54 10.56 -13.22 6.12
C ARG A 54 11.15 -12.04 5.38
N GLU A 55 12.47 -11.93 5.45
CA GLU A 55 13.22 -11.15 4.48
C GLU A 55 12.95 -11.74 3.10
N GLU A 56 11.85 -11.35 2.46
CA GLU A 56 11.68 -11.50 1.02
C GLU A 56 11.48 -10.11 0.46
N GLU A 57 12.63 -9.51 0.16
CA GLU A 57 12.92 -8.80 -1.08
C GLU A 57 11.76 -8.81 -2.09
N LYS A 58 10.76 -7.95 -1.90
CA LYS A 58 10.01 -7.46 -3.06
C LYS A 58 10.92 -6.45 -3.74
N VAL A 59 11.78 -6.99 -4.61
CA VAL A 59 12.25 -6.31 -5.81
C VAL A 59 11.07 -5.48 -6.31
N PHE A 60 11.20 -4.16 -6.16
CA PHE A 60 10.39 -3.22 -6.91
C PHE A 60 10.68 -3.55 -8.37
N ARG A 61 9.87 -4.43 -8.97
CA ARG A 61 9.86 -4.63 -10.40
C ARG A 61 9.30 -3.32 -10.93
N ALA A 62 10.21 -2.35 -11.12
CA ALA A 62 9.96 -1.16 -11.88
C ALA A 62 9.27 -1.66 -13.14
N GLN A 63 7.98 -1.35 -13.26
CA GLN A 63 7.35 -1.48 -14.56
C GLN A 63 8.24 -0.66 -15.50
N PRO A 64 8.75 -1.23 -16.60
CA PRO A 64 9.31 -0.39 -17.64
C PRO A 64 8.13 0.45 -18.11
N VAL A 65 8.04 1.69 -17.60
CA VAL A 65 7.26 2.73 -18.24
C VAL A 65 7.79 2.77 -19.66
N LEU A 66 7.00 2.26 -20.58
CA LEU A 66 7.26 2.34 -22.02
C LEU A 66 7.71 3.78 -22.29
N PRO A 67 8.82 3.99 -23.02
CA PRO A 67 9.24 5.35 -23.36
C PRO A 67 8.05 6.05 -24.01
N LEU A 68 7.65 7.19 -23.44
CA LEU A 68 6.65 8.07 -24.01
C LEU A 68 6.97 8.21 -25.51
N PRO A 69 5.98 8.02 -26.42
CA PRO A 69 6.24 8.22 -27.83
C PRO A 69 6.80 9.63 -28.00
N ALA A 70 8.02 9.71 -28.55
CA ALA A 70 8.67 10.97 -28.86
C ALA A 70 7.66 11.81 -29.65
N VAL A 71 7.21 12.90 -29.04
CA VAL A 71 6.43 13.92 -29.74
C VAL A 71 7.33 14.36 -30.88
N ARG A 72 7.01 13.92 -32.09
CA ARG A 72 7.62 14.46 -33.31
C ARG A 72 7.29 15.96 -33.27
N ALA A 73 8.30 16.76 -32.94
CA ALA A 73 8.26 18.19 -33.20
C ALA A 73 7.99 18.33 -34.70
N HIS A 74 6.76 18.70 -35.04
CA HIS A 74 6.47 19.20 -36.38
C HIS A 74 7.33 20.44 -36.55
N THR A 75 8.41 20.32 -37.31
CA THR A 75 9.07 21.43 -37.96
C THR A 75 8.00 22.15 -38.79
N ALA A 76 7.46 23.23 -38.23
CA ALA A 76 6.79 24.23 -39.01
C ALA A 76 7.87 24.94 -39.84
N GLU A 77 8.04 24.51 -41.09
CA GLU A 77 8.65 25.35 -42.12
C GLU A 77 7.81 26.63 -42.24
N LEU A 78 8.39 27.76 -41.84
CA LEU A 78 7.92 29.08 -42.24
C LEU A 78 8.54 29.39 -43.61
N PRO A 79 7.75 29.65 -44.66
CA PRO A 79 8.31 30.04 -45.95
C PRO A 79 8.90 31.46 -45.88
N SER A 80 10.16 31.57 -46.26
CA SER A 80 10.82 32.86 -46.54
C SER A 80 10.09 33.60 -47.66
N ARG A 81 9.71 34.85 -47.40
CA ARG A 81 9.49 35.87 -48.42
C ARG A 81 9.93 37.22 -47.88
#